data_AF-A4A6S6-F1
#
_entry.id   AF-A4A6S6-F1
#
_cell.length_a   1.000
_cell.length_b   1.000
_cell.length_c   1.000
_cell.angle_alpha   90.00
_cell.angle_beta   90.00
_cell.angle_gamma   90.00
#
_symmetry.space_group_name_H-M   'P 1'
#
loop_
_entity.id
_entity.type
_entity.pdbx_description
1 polymer ?
#
loop_
_entity_poly.entity_id
_entity_poly.type
_entity_poly.pdbx_seq_one_letter_code
_entity_poly.pdbx_strand_id
1 'polypeptide(L)'
;MDKPHIKTDPLYQLLRQEDIKAFNEQRDSLDCSKLRNGDYRGRDLRNMNAQGLDFSNSYFRNADLSGIDFRSTNLEGASFLDAKLSGVYFPEELSAEEIRLSLDTGTRLRYRKN
;
A
#
# COMPACT_ATOMS: atom_id res chain seq x y z
N MET A 1 0.78 10.03 -17.11
CA MET A 1 0.75 9.30 -15.82
C MET A 1 1.55 8.03 -16.02
N ASP A 2 2.59 7.81 -15.22
CA ASP A 2 3.34 6.55 -15.27
C ASP A 2 2.45 5.39 -14.86
N LYS A 3 2.50 4.32 -15.66
CA LYS A 3 1.71 3.12 -15.43
C LYS A 3 2.30 2.37 -14.23
N PRO A 4 1.47 1.69 -13.42
CA PRO A 4 1.97 0.78 -12.39
C PRO A 4 2.99 -0.22 -12.98
N HIS A 5 4.12 -0.43 -12.30
CA HIS A 5 5.18 -1.32 -12.78
C HIS A 5 5.26 -2.60 -11.94
N ILE A 6 5.24 -3.74 -12.63
CA ILE A 6 5.68 -5.03 -12.07
C ILE A 6 7.21 -5.00 -12.06
N LYS A 7 7.81 -5.09 -10.88
CA LYS A 7 9.27 -5.02 -10.70
C LYS A 7 9.81 -6.40 -10.40
N THR A 8 11.07 -6.66 -10.74
CA THR A 8 11.75 -7.93 -10.42
C THR A 8 12.38 -7.96 -9.03
N ASP A 9 12.30 -6.85 -8.29
CA ASP A 9 12.85 -6.74 -6.94
C ASP A 9 12.30 -7.83 -6.01
N PRO A 10 13.15 -8.55 -5.24
CA PRO A 10 12.72 -9.65 -4.40
C PRO A 10 11.64 -9.26 -3.38
N LEU A 11 11.81 -8.12 -2.69
CA LEU A 11 10.88 -7.70 -1.66
C LEU A 11 9.51 -7.33 -2.27
N TYR A 12 9.50 -6.65 -3.41
CA TYR A 12 8.28 -6.39 -4.18
C TYR A 12 7.59 -7.70 -4.62
N GLN A 13 8.38 -8.70 -5.04
CA GLN A 13 7.86 -9.97 -5.52
C GLN A 13 7.18 -10.78 -4.41
N LEU A 14 7.66 -10.72 -3.17
CA LEU A 14 7.01 -11.38 -2.03
C LEU A 14 5.58 -10.87 -1.82
N LEU A 15 5.35 -9.55 -1.88
CA LEU A 15 3.99 -8.99 -1.82
C LEU A 15 3.14 -9.39 -3.03
N ARG A 16 3.74 -9.51 -4.20
CA ARG A 16 3.06 -9.93 -5.43
C ARG A 16 2.63 -11.39 -5.43
N GLN A 17 3.38 -12.22 -4.72
CA GLN A 17 3.13 -13.65 -4.54
C GLN A 17 2.34 -13.93 -3.26
N GLU A 18 1.97 -12.89 -2.51
CA GLU A 18 1.21 -12.97 -1.25
C GLU A 18 1.94 -13.74 -0.15
N ASP A 19 3.28 -13.83 -0.24
CA ASP A 19 4.13 -14.37 0.82
C ASP A 19 4.45 -13.31 1.87
N ILE A 20 3.41 -12.98 2.64
CA ILE A 20 3.47 -11.92 3.67
C ILE A 20 4.40 -12.31 4.82
N LYS A 21 4.53 -13.60 5.12
CA LYS A 21 5.45 -14.10 6.14
C LYS A 21 6.89 -13.80 5.75
N ALA A 22 7.31 -14.23 4.57
CA ALA A 22 8.67 -13.97 4.09
C ALA A 22 8.93 -12.47 3.89
N PHE A 23 7.93 -11.71 3.44
CA PHE A 23 8.04 -10.25 3.34
C PHE A 23 8.37 -9.63 4.70
N ASN A 24 7.60 -9.98 5.74
CA ASN A 24 7.81 -9.44 7.09
C ASN A 24 9.18 -9.83 7.67
N GLU A 25 9.68 -11.04 7.35
CA GLU A 25 10.99 -11.52 7.79
C GLU A 25 12.17 -10.79 7.07
N GLN A 26 11.96 -10.33 5.84
CA GLN A 26 13.03 -9.81 4.99
C GLN A 26 13.02 -8.27 4.82
N ARG A 27 11.91 -7.59 5.13
CA ARG A 27 11.74 -6.14 4.87
C ARG A 27 12.84 -5.26 5.46
N ASP A 28 13.36 -5.63 6.63
CA ASP A 28 14.38 -4.84 7.32
C ASP A 28 15.80 -5.08 6.77
N SER A 29 15.96 -6.13 5.94
CA SER A 29 17.23 -6.51 5.31
C SER A 29 17.32 -6.13 3.83
N LEU A 30 16.19 -5.80 3.20
CA LEU A 30 16.08 -5.51 1.77
C LEU A 30 15.70 -4.04 1.52
N ASP A 31 15.93 -3.59 0.28
CA ASP A 31 15.65 -2.22 -0.13
C ASP A 31 14.13 -1.96 -0.30
N CYS A 32 13.51 -1.44 0.76
CA CYS A 32 12.10 -1.04 0.77
C CYS A 32 11.75 0.07 -0.23
N SER A 33 12.73 0.82 -0.79
CA SER A 33 12.43 1.89 -1.75
C SER A 33 11.80 1.38 -3.05
N LYS A 34 11.95 0.08 -3.35
CA LYS A 34 11.39 -0.58 -4.54
C LYS A 34 9.87 -0.77 -4.47
N LEU A 35 9.26 -0.58 -3.30
CA LEU A 35 7.83 -0.73 -3.09
C LEU A 35 6.99 0.44 -3.65
N ARG A 36 7.62 1.60 -3.89
CA ARG A 36 7.00 2.78 -4.54
C ARG A 36 6.51 2.49 -5.95
N ASN A 37 5.48 3.18 -6.40
CA ASN A 37 4.87 2.99 -7.74
C ASN A 37 4.53 1.51 -8.01
N GLY A 38 4.16 0.77 -6.97
CA GLY A 38 3.90 -0.66 -7.04
C GLY A 38 2.51 -0.98 -7.56
N ASP A 39 2.41 -2.07 -8.31
CA ASP A 39 1.12 -2.65 -8.69
C ASP A 39 0.79 -3.81 -7.75
N TYR A 40 -0.12 -3.61 -6.80
CA TYR A 40 -0.57 -4.61 -5.83
C TYR A 40 -2.05 -4.97 -6.02
N ARG A 41 -2.59 -4.73 -7.23
CA ARG A 41 -4.01 -4.93 -7.50
C ARG A 41 -4.40 -6.39 -7.33
N GLY A 42 -5.50 -6.62 -6.61
CA GLY A 42 -6.09 -7.94 -6.37
C GLY A 42 -5.23 -8.86 -5.50
N ARG A 43 -4.31 -8.31 -4.70
CA ARG A 43 -3.48 -9.10 -3.76
C ARG A 43 -4.11 -9.17 -2.39
N ASP A 44 -3.96 -10.30 -1.72
CA ASP A 44 -4.17 -10.41 -0.28
C ASP A 44 -2.91 -9.97 0.48
N LEU A 45 -2.97 -8.81 1.14
CA LEU A 45 -1.85 -8.23 1.88
C LEU A 45 -2.09 -8.21 3.39
N ARG A 46 -3.12 -8.91 3.87
CA ARG A 46 -3.44 -8.98 5.30
C ARG A 46 -2.22 -9.44 6.09
N ASN A 47 -2.03 -8.87 7.28
CA ASN A 47 -0.88 -9.12 8.18
C ASN A 47 0.48 -8.55 7.71
N MET A 48 0.52 -7.75 6.64
CA MET A 48 1.75 -7.08 6.23
C MET A 48 2.18 -6.05 7.27
N ASN A 49 3.45 -6.09 7.67
CA ASN A 49 4.06 -5.03 8.48
C ASN A 49 4.39 -3.83 7.58
N ALA A 50 3.49 -2.83 7.59
CA ALA A 50 3.63 -1.62 6.80
C ALA A 50 4.43 -0.48 7.48
N GLN A 51 4.91 -0.69 8.71
CA GLN A 51 5.49 0.36 9.55
C GLN A 51 6.71 1.03 8.89
N GLY A 52 6.62 2.32 8.57
CA GLY A 52 7.74 3.06 7.95
C GLY A 52 7.96 2.77 6.47
N LEU A 53 7.12 1.96 5.83
CA LEU A 53 7.21 1.70 4.39
C LEU A 53 6.79 2.92 3.56
N ASP A 54 7.26 2.92 2.31
CA ASP A 54 6.82 3.88 1.30
C ASP A 54 6.11 3.18 0.13
N PHE A 55 4.79 3.30 0.12
CA PHE A 55 3.91 2.85 -0.96
C PHE A 55 3.40 4.02 -1.81
N SER A 56 4.07 5.18 -1.77
CA SER A 56 3.67 6.31 -2.59
C SER A 56 3.48 5.90 -4.04
N ASN A 57 2.44 6.48 -4.62
CA ASN A 57 2.02 6.26 -5.99
C ASN A 57 1.58 4.83 -6.36
N SER A 58 1.40 3.93 -5.40
CA SER A 58 1.03 2.52 -5.65
C SER A 58 -0.46 2.30 -5.89
N TYR A 59 -0.81 1.15 -6.45
CA TYR A 59 -2.18 0.78 -6.78
C TYR A 59 -2.60 -0.48 -6.02
N PHE A 60 -3.66 -0.36 -5.22
CA PHE A 60 -4.21 -1.44 -4.38
C PHE A 60 -5.61 -1.84 -4.82
N ARG A 61 -5.98 -1.64 -6.09
CA ARG A 61 -7.34 -1.93 -6.56
C ARG A 61 -7.73 -3.37 -6.25
N ASN A 62 -8.90 -3.60 -5.64
CA ASN A 62 -9.37 -4.93 -5.23
C ASN A 62 -8.44 -5.69 -4.25
N ALA A 63 -7.45 -5.05 -3.63
CA ALA A 63 -6.58 -5.71 -2.66
C ALA A 63 -7.30 -5.90 -1.32
N ASP A 64 -6.94 -6.95 -0.58
CA ASP A 64 -7.35 -7.11 0.80
C ASP A 64 -6.31 -6.48 1.72
N LEU A 65 -6.62 -5.30 2.26
CA LEU A 65 -5.76 -4.57 3.19
C LEU A 65 -6.27 -4.67 4.63
N SER A 66 -7.26 -5.52 4.89
CA SER A 66 -7.98 -5.54 6.17
C SER A 66 -7.03 -5.72 7.36
N GLY A 67 -7.20 -4.88 8.38
CA GLY A 67 -6.43 -4.93 9.63
C GLY A 67 -4.99 -4.40 9.56
N ILE A 68 -4.52 -3.89 8.42
CA ILE A 68 -3.16 -3.35 8.32
C ILE A 68 -3.07 -2.00 9.04
N ASP A 69 -1.94 -1.75 9.70
CA ASP A 69 -1.60 -0.46 10.29
C ASP A 69 -0.70 0.37 9.35
N PHE A 70 -1.27 1.40 8.72
CA PHE A 70 -0.56 2.33 7.86
C PHE A 70 -0.20 3.66 8.54
N ARG A 71 -0.36 3.82 9.86
CA ARG A 71 -0.14 5.11 10.56
C ARG A 71 1.24 5.73 10.30
N SER A 72 2.26 4.89 10.11
CA SER A 72 3.62 5.33 9.81
C SER A 72 4.05 5.05 8.36
N THR A 73 3.11 4.87 7.44
CA THR A 73 3.38 4.53 6.04
C THR A 73 3.18 5.74 5.13
N ASN A 74 4.05 5.92 4.13
CA ASN A 74 3.79 6.88 3.07
C ASN A 74 2.82 6.27 2.04
N LEU A 75 1.63 6.85 1.94
CA LEU A 75 0.58 6.47 0.99
C LEU A 75 0.32 7.58 -0.04
N GLU A 76 1.15 8.63 -0.10
CA GLU A 76 0.91 9.77 -0.98
C GLU A 76 0.79 9.33 -2.44
N GLY A 77 -0.30 9.71 -3.09
CA GLY A 77 -0.62 9.31 -4.45
C GLY A 77 -1.05 7.85 -4.62
N ALA A 78 -1.15 7.03 -3.56
CA ALA A 78 -1.68 5.69 -3.70
C ALA A 78 -3.17 5.69 -4.07
N SER A 79 -3.70 4.58 -4.54
CA SER A 79 -5.14 4.41 -4.85
C SER A 79 -5.68 3.13 -4.23
N PHE A 80 -6.83 3.26 -3.55
CA PHE A 80 -7.53 2.17 -2.87
C PHE A 80 -8.82 1.72 -3.57
N LEU A 81 -9.01 2.04 -4.86
CA LEU A 81 -10.25 1.71 -5.59
C LEU A 81 -10.72 0.27 -5.32
N ASP A 82 -11.94 0.09 -4.85
CA ASP A 82 -12.52 -1.25 -4.58
C ASP A 82 -11.71 -2.12 -3.56
N ALA A 83 -10.76 -1.57 -2.80
CA ALA A 83 -9.98 -2.32 -1.82
C ALA A 83 -10.80 -2.63 -0.55
N LYS A 84 -10.46 -3.72 0.16
CA LYS A 84 -11.05 -4.01 1.47
C LYS A 84 -10.24 -3.33 2.57
N LEU A 85 -10.88 -2.39 3.27
CA LEU A 85 -10.23 -1.53 4.28
C LEU A 85 -10.73 -1.76 5.71
N SER A 86 -11.42 -2.89 5.97
CA SER A 86 -11.99 -3.16 7.29
C SER A 86 -10.90 -3.23 8.36
N GLY A 87 -11.02 -2.41 9.42
CA GLY A 87 -10.06 -2.39 10.53
C GLY A 87 -8.69 -1.80 10.18
N VAL A 88 -8.54 -1.10 9.05
CA VAL A 88 -7.29 -0.44 8.68
C VAL A 88 -7.08 0.83 9.51
N TYR A 89 -5.85 1.02 9.99
CA TYR A 89 -5.41 2.31 10.54
C TYR A 89 -4.72 3.12 9.44
N PHE A 90 -5.08 4.38 9.29
CA PHE A 90 -4.49 5.30 8.31
C PHE A 90 -3.59 6.35 8.99
N PRO A 91 -2.68 7.01 8.24
CA PRO A 91 -2.00 8.21 8.71
C PRO A 91 -3.00 9.24 9.24
N GLU A 92 -2.66 9.93 10.33
CA GLU A 92 -3.54 10.90 10.98
C GLU A 92 -3.92 12.07 10.05
N GLU A 93 -3.03 12.41 9.14
CA GLU A 93 -3.21 13.49 8.18
C GLU A 93 -4.13 13.11 7.02
N LEU A 94 -4.49 11.83 6.88
CA LEU A 94 -5.36 11.35 5.81
C LEU A 94 -6.82 11.35 6.27
N SER A 95 -7.61 12.28 5.72
CA SER A 95 -9.01 12.44 6.10
C SER A 95 -9.87 11.26 5.63
N ALA A 96 -10.98 11.01 6.35
CA ALA A 96 -11.96 10.01 5.95
C ALA A 96 -12.55 10.29 4.56
N GLU A 97 -12.71 11.56 4.18
CA GLU A 97 -13.19 11.95 2.85
C GLU A 97 -12.21 11.55 1.75
N GLU A 98 -10.91 11.80 1.95
CA GLU A 98 -9.87 11.43 0.99
C GLU A 98 -9.78 9.91 0.82
N ILE A 99 -9.88 9.16 1.93
CA ILE A 99 -9.93 7.69 1.92
C ILE A 99 -11.14 7.21 1.09
N ARG A 100 -12.33 7.75 1.34
CA ARG A 100 -13.56 7.37 0.62
C ARG A 100 -13.49 7.75 -0.84
N LEU A 101 -13.00 8.95 -1.18
CA LEU A 101 -12.82 9.38 -2.56
C LEU A 101 -11.88 8.43 -3.32
N SER A 102 -10.79 8.00 -2.69
CA SER A 102 -9.90 7.00 -3.30
C SER A 102 -10.54 5.63 -3.43
N LEU A 103 -11.25 5.16 -2.41
CA LEU A 103 -11.93 3.87 -2.39
C LEU A 103 -13.04 3.79 -3.45
N ASP A 104 -13.84 4.84 -3.58
CA ASP A 104 -15.07 4.84 -4.39
C ASP A 104 -14.79 5.22 -5.85
N THR A 105 -13.82 6.11 -6.11
CA THR A 105 -13.58 6.65 -7.47
C THR A 105 -12.17 6.37 -7.99
N GLY A 106 -11.30 5.81 -7.17
CA GLY A 106 -9.90 5.55 -7.53
C GLY A 106 -9.05 6.80 -7.60
N THR A 107 -9.54 7.93 -7.07
CA THR A 107 -8.73 9.14 -6.92
C THR A 107 -7.46 8.82 -6.14
N ARG A 108 -6.34 9.44 -6.56
CA ARG A 108 -5.06 9.26 -5.89
C ARG A 108 -5.06 10.07 -4.61
N LEU A 109 -4.70 9.43 -3.50
CA LEU A 109 -4.65 10.05 -2.18
C LEU A 109 -3.75 11.28 -2.20
N ARG A 110 -4.21 12.37 -1.63
CA ARG A 110 -3.45 13.60 -1.43
C ARG A 110 -3.55 14.03 0.01
N TYR A 111 -2.43 14.03 0.71
CA TYR A 111 -2.36 14.54 2.06
C TYR A 111 -0.98 15.14 2.34
N ARG A 112 -0.93 16.09 3.26
CA ARG A 112 0.33 16.74 3.63
C ARG A 112 0.92 15.97 4.80
N LYS A 113 2.11 15.40 4.63
CA LYS A 113 2.97 15.13 5.77
C LYS A 113 3.46 16.49 6.28
N ASN A 114 3.06 16.85 7.49
CA ASN A 114 3.62 18.03 8.17
C ASN A 114 5.11 17.80 8.48
#